data_AF-A0A1I7T8X5-F1
#
_entry.id   AF-A0A1I7T8X5-F1
#
_cell.length_a   1.000
_cell.length_b   1.000
_cell.length_c   1.000
_cell.angle_alpha   90.00
_cell.angle_beta   90.00
_cell.angle_gamma   90.00
#
_symmetry.space_group_name_H-M   'P 1'
#
loop_
_entity.id
_entity.type
_entity.pdbx_description
1 polymer ?
#
loop_
_entity_poly.entity_id
_entity_poly.type
_entity_poly.pdbx_seq_one_letter_code
_entity_poly.pdbx_strand_id
1 'polypeptide(L)'
;MRTLFVILCILPIAFSTVFNVSVEMSCDAAVDRWCYAVTLIEADFLIDDRVGRIMKNCTTTNSSDVQFSRNITYDVWNTETYEIELKIEHNCTVHTQGPRFIKKDFGMFSVDKENVSIEWKTDLTDKGDKSPPKFWIKDTMNDILQNVPL
;
A
#
# COMPACT_ATOMS: atom_id res chain seq x y z
N MET A 1 52.98 -22.59 -21.20
CA MET A 1 52.21 -22.26 -19.98
C MET A 1 50.92 -21.58 -20.41
N ARG A 2 49.77 -22.21 -20.16
CA ARG A 2 48.45 -21.62 -20.41
C ARG A 2 47.98 -20.95 -19.12
N THR A 3 48.04 -19.63 -19.07
CA THR A 3 47.58 -18.83 -17.94
C THR A 3 46.05 -18.81 -17.95
N LEU A 4 45.42 -19.48 -16.99
CA LEU A 4 43.97 -19.47 -16.80
C LEU A 4 43.61 -18.16 -16.09
N PHE A 5 42.97 -17.22 -16.79
CA PHE A 5 42.38 -16.03 -16.17
C PHE A 5 41.12 -16.47 -15.42
N VAL A 6 41.21 -16.57 -14.09
CA VAL A 6 40.05 -16.76 -13.23
C VAL A 6 39.37 -15.40 -13.10
N ILE A 7 38.34 -15.16 -13.91
CA ILE A 7 37.44 -14.02 -13.73
C ILE A 7 36.56 -14.35 -12.52
N LEU A 8 36.89 -13.76 -11.38
CA LEU A 8 36.07 -13.79 -10.19
C LEU A 8 34.88 -12.84 -10.42
N CYS A 9 33.75 -13.37 -10.90
CA CYS A 9 32.49 -12.65 -10.91
C CYS A 9 32.03 -12.44 -9.47
N ILE A 10 32.29 -11.25 -8.91
CA ILE A 10 31.64 -10.82 -7.67
C ILE A 10 30.19 -10.52 -8.04
N LEU A 11 29.29 -11.47 -7.79
CA LEU A 11 27.87 -11.21 -7.89
C LEU A 11 27.50 -10.22 -6.78
N PRO A 12 26.83 -9.10 -7.09
CA PRO A 12 26.34 -8.21 -6.04
C PRO A 12 25.35 -9.00 -5.16
N ILE A 13 25.57 -8.97 -3.84
CA ILE A 13 24.60 -9.49 -2.88
C ILE A 13 23.42 -8.53 -2.92
N ALA A 14 22.29 -9.00 -3.44
CA ALA A 14 21.04 -8.26 -3.35
C ALA A 14 20.52 -8.38 -1.91
N PHE A 15 20.47 -7.26 -1.19
CA PHE A 15 19.78 -7.19 0.09
C PHE A 15 18.29 -6.97 -0.14
N SER A 16 17.48 -7.64 0.67
CA SER A 16 16.03 -7.56 0.56
C SER A 16 15.39 -7.57 1.94
N THR A 17 14.44 -6.67 2.17
CA THR A 17 13.70 -6.58 3.44
C THR A 17 12.26 -7.02 3.24
N VAL A 18 11.78 -7.87 4.15
CA VAL A 18 10.39 -8.30 4.18
C VAL A 18 9.58 -7.37 5.08
N PHE A 19 8.64 -6.65 4.49
CA PHE A 19 7.66 -5.83 5.20
C PHE A 19 6.38 -6.61 5.40
N ASN A 20 6.03 -6.86 6.67
CA ASN A 20 4.79 -7.46 7.09
C ASN A 20 3.84 -6.35 7.54
N VAL A 21 2.75 -6.17 6.81
CA VAL A 21 1.79 -5.10 7.02
C VAL A 21 0.50 -5.69 7.56
N SER A 22 -0.03 -5.08 8.63
CA SER A 22 -1.33 -5.37 9.22
C SER A 22 -2.11 -4.06 9.40
N VAL A 23 -3.31 -3.99 8.82
CA VAL A 23 -4.16 -2.82 8.85
C VAL A 23 -5.57 -3.18 9.30
N GLU A 24 -5.96 -2.63 10.45
CA GLU A 24 -7.32 -2.72 10.96
C GLU A 24 -8.06 -1.42 10.65
N MET A 25 -9.12 -1.53 9.86
CA MET A 25 -9.94 -0.40 9.44
C MET A 25 -11.33 -0.50 10.05
N SER A 26 -11.88 0.62 10.50
CA SER A 26 -13.29 0.75 10.84
C SER A 26 -13.99 1.78 9.97
N CYS A 27 -15.30 1.59 9.81
CA CYS A 27 -16.20 2.49 9.10
C CYS A 27 -17.55 2.50 9.84
N ASP A 28 -17.92 3.65 10.40
CA ASP A 28 -19.21 3.89 11.06
C ASP A 28 -20.13 4.80 10.24
N ALA A 29 -19.78 5.02 8.97
CA ALA A 29 -20.71 5.65 8.05
C ALA A 29 -21.93 4.73 7.88
N ALA A 30 -23.15 5.30 7.83
CA ALA A 30 -24.39 4.59 7.53
C ALA A 30 -24.45 4.17 6.05
N VAL A 31 -23.42 3.47 5.58
CA VAL A 31 -23.27 2.95 4.22
C VAL A 31 -23.39 1.43 4.28
N ASP A 32 -24.32 0.88 3.49
CA ASP A 32 -24.56 -0.58 3.46
C ASP A 32 -23.33 -1.37 3.00
N ARG A 33 -22.44 -0.72 2.23
CA ARG A 33 -21.20 -1.30 1.72
C ARG A 33 -20.16 -0.21 1.52
N TRP A 34 -18.96 -0.45 2.00
CA TRP A 34 -17.79 0.38 1.73
C TRP A 34 -16.65 -0.46 1.14
N CYS A 35 -15.75 0.21 0.45
CA CYS A 35 -14.63 -0.38 -0.25
C CYS A 35 -13.37 0.40 0.08
N TYR A 36 -12.24 -0.31 0.07
CA TYR A 36 -10.93 0.27 0.30
C TYR A 36 -9.85 -0.42 -0.54
N ALA A 37 -8.71 0.25 -0.70
CA ALA A 37 -7.48 -0.32 -1.23
C ALA A 37 -6.30 0.15 -0.38
N VAL A 38 -5.40 -0.76 -0.03
CA VAL A 38 -4.21 -0.47 0.77
C VAL A 38 -2.98 -0.56 -0.12
N THR A 39 -2.13 0.46 -0.09
CA THR A 39 -0.88 0.53 -0.87
C THR A 39 0.28 0.80 0.07
N LEU A 40 1.31 -0.03 0.00
CA LEU A 40 2.62 0.20 0.57
C LEU A 40 3.47 0.91 -0.48
N ILE A 41 4.01 2.05 -0.09
CA ILE A 41 4.79 2.95 -0.93
C ILE A 41 6.18 3.05 -0.31
N GLU A 42 7.20 2.86 -1.13
CA GLU A 42 8.54 3.35 -0.84
C GLU A 42 8.60 4.77 -1.39
N ALA A 43 8.65 5.74 -0.51
CA ALA A 43 8.67 7.15 -0.85
C ALA A 43 10.12 7.58 -1.11
N ASP A 44 10.66 7.25 -2.28
CA ASP A 44 11.99 7.68 -2.65
C ASP A 44 12.02 9.12 -3.17
N PHE A 45 13.18 9.76 -3.03
CA PHE A 45 13.41 11.17 -3.37
C PHE A 45 13.12 11.53 -4.84
N LEU A 46 13.07 10.54 -5.75
CA LEU A 46 12.93 10.75 -7.19
C LEU A 46 11.66 10.12 -7.79
N ILE A 47 11.24 8.93 -7.33
CA ILE A 47 10.07 8.21 -7.86
C ILE A 47 9.41 7.46 -6.70
N ASP A 48 8.16 7.80 -6.36
CA ASP A 48 7.34 7.01 -5.44
C ASP A 48 7.10 5.61 -6.03
N ASP A 49 7.86 4.62 -5.57
CA ASP A 49 7.72 3.25 -6.03
C ASP A 49 6.62 2.54 -5.24
N ARG A 50 5.63 2.03 -5.99
CA ARG A 50 4.55 1.23 -5.40
C ARG A 50 5.03 -0.18 -5.19
N VAL A 51 5.55 -0.44 -4.00
CA VAL A 51 6.18 -1.73 -3.70
C VAL A 51 5.18 -2.79 -3.25
N GLY A 52 3.99 -2.37 -2.81
CA GLY A 52 2.91 -3.28 -2.46
C GLY A 52 1.54 -2.68 -2.71
N ARG A 53 0.64 -3.45 -3.30
CA ARG A 53 -0.78 -3.12 -3.33
C ARG A 53 -1.61 -4.32 -2.93
N ILE A 54 -2.57 -4.09 -2.06
CA ILE A 54 -3.73 -4.95 -1.92
C ILE A 54 -4.83 -4.41 -2.81
N MET A 55 -5.37 -5.32 -3.63
CA MET A 55 -6.48 -5.02 -4.51
C MET A 55 -7.71 -4.57 -3.72
N LYS A 56 -8.55 -3.78 -4.37
CA LYS A 56 -9.78 -3.24 -3.82
C LYS A 56 -10.61 -4.35 -3.15
N ASN A 57 -10.87 -4.20 -1.86
CA ASN A 57 -11.78 -5.06 -1.12
C ASN A 57 -13.01 -4.26 -0.68
N CYS A 58 -14.16 -4.91 -0.57
CA CYS A 58 -15.38 -4.27 -0.09
C CYS A 58 -16.03 -5.13 0.99
N THR A 59 -16.59 -4.48 2.00
CA THR A 59 -17.30 -5.15 3.07
C THR A 59 -18.58 -4.41 3.42
N THR A 60 -19.52 -5.16 4.02
CA THR A 60 -20.76 -4.67 4.62
C THR A 60 -20.64 -4.59 6.15
N THR A 61 -19.51 -5.00 6.72
CA THR A 61 -19.21 -4.91 8.16
C THR A 61 -18.59 -3.56 8.52
N ASN A 62 -18.78 -3.13 9.77
CA ASN A 62 -18.20 -1.87 10.28
C ASN A 62 -16.68 -1.93 10.48
N SER A 63 -16.06 -3.10 10.29
CA SER A 63 -14.62 -3.30 10.40
C SER A 63 -14.08 -4.24 9.32
N SER A 64 -12.81 -4.08 8.99
CA SER A 64 -12.08 -4.95 8.09
C SER A 64 -10.61 -5.02 8.50
N ASP A 65 -10.04 -6.22 8.49
CA ASP A 65 -8.62 -6.43 8.73
C ASP A 65 -7.93 -6.90 7.45
N VAL A 66 -6.70 -6.44 7.28
CA VAL A 66 -5.91 -6.69 6.08
C VAL A 66 -4.47 -6.97 6.45
N GLN A 67 -3.96 -8.12 6.03
CA GLN A 67 -2.58 -8.52 6.27
C GLN A 67 -1.89 -8.93 4.98
N PHE A 68 -0.67 -8.47 4.78
CA PHE A 68 0.17 -8.89 3.66
C PHE A 68 1.66 -8.71 3.93
N SER A 69 2.46 -9.50 3.22
CA SER A 69 3.91 -9.37 3.24
C SER A 69 4.42 -8.96 1.86
N ARG A 70 5.42 -8.09 1.80
CA ARG A 70 6.13 -7.73 0.57
C ARG A 70 7.62 -7.78 0.81
N ASN A 71 8.33 -8.45 -0.11
CA ASN A 71 9.77 -8.40 -0.15
C ASN A 71 10.17 -7.22 -1.04
N ILE A 72 10.94 -6.30 -0.48
CA ILE A 72 11.45 -5.12 -1.17
C ILE A 72 12.94 -5.33 -1.38
N THR A 73 13.37 -5.39 -2.63
CA THR A 73 14.79 -5.50 -2.98
C THR A 73 15.35 -4.10 -3.12
N TYR A 74 16.52 -3.87 -2.55
CA TYR A 74 17.22 -2.61 -2.66
C TYR A 74 17.56 -2.25 -4.12
N ASP A 75 17.14 -1.06 -4.52
CA ASP A 75 17.51 -0.38 -5.76
C ASP A 75 18.91 0.25 -5.59
N VAL A 76 19.77 0.17 -6.62
CA VAL A 76 21.20 0.51 -6.57
C VAL A 76 21.46 2.03 -6.40
N TRP A 77 20.42 2.87 -6.38
CA TRP A 77 20.48 4.34 -6.44
C TRP A 77 20.36 5.06 -5.09
N ASN A 78 20.84 4.40 -4.04
CA ASN A 78 21.58 5.05 -2.94
C ASN A 78 20.73 5.71 -1.84
N THR A 79 20.17 4.88 -0.96
CA THR A 79 19.93 5.19 0.47
C THR A 79 20.10 3.90 1.28
N GLU A 80 20.87 3.89 2.37
CA GLU A 80 20.97 2.73 3.29
C GLU A 80 19.64 2.46 4.03
N THR A 81 18.54 3.06 3.57
CA THR A 81 17.23 3.09 4.21
C THR A 81 16.10 3.12 3.18
N TYR A 82 15.02 2.40 3.47
CA TYR A 82 13.70 2.54 2.87
C TYR A 82 12.90 3.63 3.57
N GLU A 83 12.22 4.53 2.85
CA GLU A 83 11.20 5.42 3.43
C GLU A 83 9.81 4.85 3.15
N ILE A 84 9.07 4.49 4.20
CA ILE A 84 7.86 3.67 4.04
C ILE A 84 6.60 4.43 4.41
N GLU A 85 5.67 4.52 3.46
CA GLU A 85 4.33 5.06 3.64
C GLU A 85 3.26 4.00 3.37
N LEU A 86 2.19 4.00 4.15
CA LEU A 86 0.93 3.34 3.79
C LEU A 86 -0.11 4.36 3.33
N LYS A 87 -0.69 4.09 2.17
CA LYS A 87 -1.85 4.82 1.65
C LYS A 87 -3.09 3.91 1.66
N ILE A 88 -4.17 4.39 2.25
CA ILE A 88 -5.49 3.74 2.17
C ILE A 88 -6.40 4.63 1.36
N GLU A 89 -6.93 4.13 0.26
CA GLU A 89 -7.99 4.76 -0.52
C GLU A 89 -9.31 4.11 -0.11
N HIS A 90 -10.36 4.88 0.18
CA HIS A 90 -11.67 4.34 0.61
C HIS A 90 -12.85 5.20 0.17
N ASN A 91 -14.06 4.65 0.26
CA ASN A 91 -15.31 5.40 0.10
C ASN A 91 -16.17 5.42 1.38
N CYS A 92 -15.60 5.05 2.53
CA CYS A 92 -16.25 5.19 3.83
C CYS A 92 -16.45 6.68 4.17
N THR A 93 -17.62 7.22 3.84
CA THR A 93 -17.98 8.63 4.03
C THR A 93 -19.46 8.73 4.35
N VAL A 94 -19.84 9.56 5.31
CA VAL A 94 -21.26 9.81 5.67
C VAL A 94 -21.94 10.63 4.57
N HIS A 95 -21.18 11.51 3.93
CA HIS A 95 -21.64 12.33 2.81
C HIS A 95 -21.00 11.84 1.52
N THR A 96 -21.75 11.81 0.42
CA THR A 96 -21.36 11.32 -0.91
C THR A 96 -20.29 12.17 -1.61
N GLN A 97 -19.26 12.60 -0.88
CA GLN A 97 -18.16 13.45 -1.35
C GLN A 97 -17.16 12.70 -2.25
N GLY A 98 -17.46 11.45 -2.57
CA GLY A 98 -16.62 10.58 -3.38
C GLY A 98 -15.51 9.92 -2.57
N PRO A 99 -14.66 9.14 -3.24
CA PRO A 99 -13.59 8.43 -2.59
C PRO A 99 -12.55 9.37 -1.98
N ARG A 100 -11.98 8.95 -0.87
CA ARG A 100 -10.95 9.64 -0.12
C ARG A 100 -9.70 8.79 0.00
N PHE A 101 -8.59 9.41 0.42
CA PHE A 101 -7.40 8.69 0.80
C PHE A 101 -6.77 9.26 2.07
N ILE A 102 -6.23 8.38 2.89
CA ILE A 102 -5.35 8.72 4.01
C ILE A 102 -3.98 8.13 3.76
N LYS A 103 -2.97 8.80 4.31
CA LYS A 103 -1.58 8.36 4.29
C LYS A 103 -1.05 8.30 5.70
N LYS A 104 -0.16 7.35 5.96
CA LYS A 104 0.62 7.30 7.20
C LYS A 104 2.07 6.96 6.88
N ASP A 105 2.93 7.89 7.26
CA ASP A 105 4.37 7.72 7.24
C ASP A 105 4.81 6.87 8.44
N PHE A 106 5.61 5.84 8.17
CA PHE A 106 6.24 4.96 9.16
C PHE A 106 7.73 5.23 9.34
N GLY A 107 8.30 6.15 8.57
CA GLY A 107 9.67 6.60 8.63
C GLY A 107 10.64 5.75 7.84
N MET A 108 11.92 5.91 8.20
CA MET A 108 13.05 5.28 7.52
C MET A 108 13.45 3.95 8.18
N PHE A 109 13.66 2.91 7.38
CA PHE A 109 14.07 1.57 7.81
C PHE A 109 15.38 1.19 7.14
N SER A 110 16.39 0.79 7.90
CA SER A 110 17.67 0.31 7.33
C SER A 110 17.48 -0.91 6.43
N VAL A 111 18.22 -0.94 5.32
CA VAL A 111 18.29 -2.06 4.36
C VAL A 111 18.86 -3.34 4.96
N ASP A 112 19.57 -3.25 6.08
CA ASP A 112 20.14 -4.41 6.78
C ASP A 112 19.08 -5.17 7.60
N LYS A 113 17.88 -4.60 7.76
CA LYS A 113 16.79 -5.30 8.46
C LYS A 113 16.20 -6.36 7.55
N GLU A 114 16.25 -7.62 7.98
CA GLU A 114 15.60 -8.70 7.24
C GLU A 114 14.07 -8.59 7.27
N ASN A 115 13.50 -8.16 8.39
CA ASN A 115 12.07 -8.12 8.62
C ASN A 115 11.63 -6.82 9.31
N VAL A 116 10.55 -6.24 8.82
CA VAL A 116 9.88 -5.06 9.41
C VAL A 116 8.40 -5.35 9.55
N SER A 117 7.83 -5.02 10.70
CA SER A 117 6.39 -5.14 10.95
C SER A 117 5.75 -3.76 11.03
N ILE A 118 4.68 -3.56 10.28
CA ILE A 118 3.90 -2.32 10.21
C ILE A 118 2.48 -2.64 10.64
N GLU A 119 2.01 -1.96 11.69
CA GLU A 119 0.66 -2.10 12.19
C GLU A 119 -0.05 -0.74 12.17
N TRP A 120 -1.26 -0.72 11.61
CA TRP A 120 -2.07 0.48 11.56
C TRP A 120 -3.53 0.21 11.86
N LYS A 121 -4.04 0.79 12.95
CA LYS A 121 -5.47 0.87 13.24
C LYS A 121 -6.00 2.24 12.86
N THR A 122 -7.09 2.30 12.10
CA THR A 122 -7.70 3.57 11.71
C THR A 122 -9.19 3.49 11.47
N ASP A 123 -9.90 4.49 11.99
CA ASP A 123 -11.26 4.81 11.55
C ASP A 123 -11.21 5.63 10.27
N LEU A 124 -11.88 5.15 9.22
CA LEU A 124 -11.94 5.78 7.90
C LEU A 124 -13.12 6.75 7.74
N THR A 125 -14.04 6.79 8.71
CA THR A 125 -15.27 7.59 8.62
C THR A 125 -14.96 9.05 8.36
N ASP A 126 -15.28 9.52 7.15
CA ASP A 126 -15.01 10.87 6.66
C ASP A 126 -13.55 11.33 6.78
N LYS A 127 -12.60 10.40 6.88
CA LYS A 127 -11.16 10.73 6.95
C LYS A 127 -10.53 10.84 5.58
N GLY A 128 -9.44 11.61 5.53
CA GLY A 128 -8.59 11.72 4.36
C GLY A 128 -8.99 12.79 3.36
N ASP A 129 -8.09 13.00 2.42
CA ASP A 129 -8.22 13.97 1.34
C ASP A 129 -9.05 13.38 0.20
N LYS A 130 -9.65 14.24 -0.62
CA LYS A 130 -10.40 13.79 -1.80
C LYS A 130 -9.46 13.09 -2.79
N SER A 131 -9.81 11.86 -3.17
CA SER A 131 -9.06 11.11 -4.17
C SER A 131 -9.38 11.63 -5.59
N PRO A 132 -8.38 11.77 -6.48
CA PRO A 132 -8.64 12.03 -7.88
C PRO A 132 -9.55 10.95 -8.49
N PRO A 133 -10.48 11.30 -9.40
CA PRO A 133 -11.42 10.35 -9.98
C PRO A 133 -10.74 9.16 -10.69
N LYS A 134 -9.57 9.40 -11.30
CA LYS A 134 -8.86 8.43 -12.15
C LYS A 134 -8.50 7.10 -11.47
N PHE A 135 -8.42 7.05 -10.13
CA PHE A 135 -7.99 5.86 -9.41
C PHE A 135 -9.08 4.79 -9.21
N TRP A 136 -10.35 5.17 -9.30
CA TRP A 136 -11.50 4.30 -9.00
C TRP A 136 -12.26 3.82 -10.24
N ILE A 137 -12.07 4.50 -11.38
CA ILE A 137 -13.03 4.47 -12.50
C ILE A 137 -13.02 3.17 -13.30
N LYS A 138 -11.95 2.39 -13.36
CA LYS A 138 -11.94 1.21 -14.25
C LYS A 138 -12.65 -0.03 -13.68
N ASP A 139 -12.63 -0.24 -12.37
CA ASP A 139 -13.18 -1.47 -11.75
C ASP A 139 -14.38 -1.21 -10.81
N THR A 140 -14.90 0.02 -10.76
CA THR A 140 -15.95 0.39 -9.77
C THR A 140 -17.24 0.92 -10.38
N MET A 141 -17.20 1.55 -11.56
CA MET A 141 -18.42 2.14 -12.14
C MET A 141 -19.39 1.09 -12.68
N ASN A 142 -18.93 -0.10 -13.06
CA ASN A 142 -19.85 -1.16 -13.47
C ASN A 142 -20.56 -1.86 -12.30
N ASP A 143 -19.90 -2.02 -11.14
CA ASP A 143 -20.50 -2.71 -9.99
C ASP A 143 -21.45 -1.84 -9.16
N ILE A 144 -21.23 -0.52 -9.14
CA ILE A 144 -22.09 0.42 -8.40
C ILE A 144 -23.33 0.82 -9.22
N LEU A 145 -23.22 0.89 -10.56
CA LEU A 145 -24.37 1.26 -11.42
C LEU A 145 -25.33 0.09 -11.71
N GLN A 146 -24.97 -1.15 -11.36
CA GLN A 146 -25.84 -2.32 -11.57
C GLN A 146 -26.69 -2.73 -10.36
N ASN A 147 -26.49 -2.10 -9.18
CA ASN A 147 -27.19 -2.46 -7.95
C ASN A 147 -28.02 -1.32 -7.34
N VAL A 148 -28.40 -0.31 -8.14
CA VAL A 148 -29.45 0.62 -7.75
C VAL A 148 -30.79 -0.03 -8.12
N PRO A 149 -31.61 -0.51 -7.16
CA PRO A 149 -32.96 -0.91 -7.48
C PRO A 149 -33.71 0.29 -8.06
N LEU A 150 -34.32 0.11 -9.22
CA LEU A 150 -35.26 1.06 -9.83
C LEU A 150 -36.46 1.31 -8.90
#